data_AF-A0A0F8Z3T9-F1
#
_entry.id   AF-A0A0F8Z3T9-F1
#
_cell.length_a   1.000
_cell.length_b   1.000
_cell.length_c   1.000
_cell.angle_alpha   90.00
_cell.angle_beta   90.00
_cell.angle_gamma   90.00
#
_symmetry.space_group_name_H-M   'P 1'
#
loop_
_entity.id
_entity.type
_entity.pdbx_description
1 polymer ?
#
loop_
_entity_poly.entity_id
_entity_poly.type
_entity_poly.pdbx_seq_one_letter_code
_entity_poly.pdbx_strand_id
1 'polypeptide(L)'
;CDGTFLMVDFAASSRVEENLDHPLGSFMYTFSCMHCMTVSLAQDGEGLGAVWGEENTRQMLTEAGFTHIELKRIASDIFHNYYIASFGQP
;
A
#
# COMPACT_ATOMS: atom_id res chain seq x y z
N CYS A 1 6.39 -5.36 -25.22
CA CYS A 1 7.07 -4.20 -24.62
C CYS A 1 7.05 -4.44 -23.12
N ASP A 2 8.22 -4.42 -22.48
CA ASP A 2 8.33 -4.68 -21.04
C ASP A 2 8.08 -3.38 -20.28
N GLY A 3 6.85 -3.24 -19.78
CA GLY A 3 6.42 -2.07 -19.02
C GLY A 3 6.73 -2.23 -17.53
N THR A 4 7.07 -1.12 -16.88
CA THR A 4 7.24 -1.03 -15.43
C THR A 4 6.18 -0.12 -14.84
N PHE A 5 5.52 -0.60 -13.80
CA PHE A 5 4.57 0.15 -12.97
C PHE A 5 5.26 0.52 -11.65
N LEU A 6 5.31 1.81 -11.35
CA LEU A 6 5.76 2.31 -10.05
C LEU A 6 4.53 2.73 -9.25
N MET A 7 4.34 2.10 -8.09
CA MET A 7 3.28 2.44 -7.14
C MET A 7 3.92 2.86 -5.82
N VAL A 8 3.49 4.02 -5.30
CA VAL A 8 3.93 4.55 -4.02
C VAL A 8 2.72 4.60 -3.11
N ASP A 9 2.79 3.89 -1.98
CA ASP A 9 1.69 3.76 -1.02
C ASP A 9 2.22 3.70 0.42
N PHE A 10 1.35 3.78 1.42
CA PHE A 10 1.76 3.89 2.83
C PHE A 10 2.55 2.66 3.31
N ALA A 11 3.62 2.93 4.05
CA ALA A 11 4.44 1.91 4.69
C ALA A 11 3.78 1.40 5.99
N ALA A 12 2.90 0.43 5.84
CA ALA A 12 2.26 -0.24 6.97
C ALA A 12 2.04 -1.74 6.70
N SER A 13 1.87 -2.52 7.76
CA SER A 13 1.39 -3.90 7.67
C SER A 13 -0.13 -3.91 7.48
N SER A 14 -0.65 -4.92 6.81
CA SER A 14 -2.08 -5.23 6.78
C SER A 14 -2.61 -5.74 8.12
N ARG A 15 -1.70 -6.10 9.04
CA ARG A 15 -2.00 -6.63 10.38
C ARG A 15 -1.86 -5.51 11.40
N VAL A 16 -2.95 -5.19 12.09
CA VAL A 16 -3.03 -4.05 13.01
C VAL A 16 -2.01 -4.13 14.15
N GLU A 17 -1.75 -5.33 14.66
CA GLU A 17 -0.81 -5.57 15.76
C GLU A 17 0.64 -5.23 15.38
N GLU A 18 0.99 -5.31 14.09
CA GLU A 18 2.33 -4.99 13.58
C GLU A 18 2.53 -3.47 13.37
N ASN A 19 1.44 -2.69 13.45
CA ASN A 19 1.47 -1.23 13.28
C ASN A 19 1.47 -0.46 14.60
N LEU A 20 1.36 -1.14 15.75
CA LEU A 20 1.21 -0.49 17.06
C LEU A 20 2.42 0.35 17.46
N ASP A 21 3.63 -0.10 17.09
CA ASP A 21 4.89 0.59 17.37
C ASP A 21 5.25 1.62 16.28
N HIS A 22 4.42 1.77 15.24
CA HIS A 22 4.68 2.74 14.18
C HIS A 22 4.51 4.16 14.72
N PRO A 23 5.51 5.05 14.63
CA PRO A 23 5.45 6.40 15.22
C PRO A 23 4.24 7.23 14.79
N LEU A 24 3.73 6.93 13.59
CA LEU A 24 2.60 7.61 12.97
C LEU A 24 1.36 6.72 12.82
N GLY A 25 1.34 5.53 13.44
CA GLY A 25 0.26 4.55 13.31
C GLY A 25 -1.12 5.16 13.58
N SER A 26 -1.28 5.78 14.76
CA SER A 26 -2.54 6.44 15.14
C SER A 26 -2.96 7.54 14.16
N PHE A 27 -2.02 8.32 13.64
CA PHE A 27 -2.29 9.36 12.65
C PHE A 27 -2.79 8.75 11.32
N MET A 28 -2.09 7.73 10.82
CA MET A 28 -2.47 7.05 9.57
C MET A 28 -3.85 6.40 9.66
N TYR A 29 -4.17 5.72 10.77
CA TYR A 29 -5.50 5.16 10.98
C TYR A 29 -6.59 6.24 11.11
N THR A 30 -6.30 7.34 11.81
CA THR A 30 -7.25 8.46 11.92
C THR A 30 -7.56 9.05 10.55
N PHE A 31 -6.52 9.34 9.75
CA PHE A 31 -6.69 9.85 8.40
C PHE A 31 -7.42 8.84 7.48
N SER A 32 -7.13 7.56 7.63
CA SER A 32 -7.84 6.49 6.91
C SER A 32 -9.34 6.52 7.20
N CYS A 33 -9.72 6.46 8.48
CA CYS A 33 -11.12 6.38 8.92
C CYS A 33 -11.89 7.67 8.72
N MET A 34 -11.23 8.82 8.68
CA MET A 34 -11.88 10.13 8.50
C MET A 34 -11.86 10.62 7.06
N HIS A 35 -11.08 10.01 6.17
CA HIS A 35 -10.96 10.44 4.78
C HIS A 35 -10.84 9.29 3.78
N CYS A 36 -9.70 8.58 3.71
CA CYS A 36 -9.43 7.67 2.57
C CYS A 36 -10.47 6.54 2.44
N MET A 37 -10.85 5.94 3.57
CA MET A 37 -11.86 4.90 3.59
C MET A 37 -13.24 5.47 3.26
N THR A 38 -13.60 6.61 3.88
CA THR A 38 -14.94 7.18 3.76
C THR A 38 -15.25 7.69 2.36
N VAL A 39 -14.27 8.30 1.67
CA VAL A 39 -14.46 8.78 0.29
C VAL A 39 -14.61 7.63 -0.70
N SER A 40 -13.96 6.49 -0.46
CA SER A 40 -14.13 5.27 -1.27
C SER A 40 -15.50 4.65 -1.05
N LEU A 41 -15.90 4.48 0.22
CA LEU A 41 -17.22 3.93 0.58
C LEU A 41 -18.38 4.81 0.09
N ALA A 42 -18.20 6.14 0.08
CA ALA A 42 -19.21 7.06 -0.44
C ALA A 42 -19.51 6.89 -1.94
N GLN A 43 -18.64 6.20 -2.68
CA GLN A 43 -18.79 5.86 -4.09
C GLN A 43 -18.97 4.35 -4.32
N ASP A 44 -19.44 3.60 -3.30
CA ASP A 44 -19.59 2.14 -3.32
C ASP A 44 -18.28 1.38 -3.63
N GLY A 45 -17.13 1.98 -3.32
CA GLY A 45 -15.81 1.36 -3.47
C GLY A 45 -15.45 0.42 -2.31
N GLU A 46 -14.30 -0.25 -2.43
CA GLU A 46 -13.86 -1.28 -1.48
C GLU A 46 -13.49 -0.77 -0.08
N GLY A 47 -13.19 0.54 0.07
CA GLY A 47 -12.90 1.11 1.39
C GLY A 47 -11.62 0.58 2.04
N LEU A 48 -10.62 0.16 1.26
CA LEU A 48 -9.34 -0.38 1.77
C LEU A 48 -8.66 0.56 2.78
N GLY A 49 -8.79 1.87 2.55
CA GLY A 49 -8.23 2.90 3.42
C GLY A 49 -6.72 3.11 3.22
N ALA A 50 -6.15 4.02 4.00
CA ALA A 50 -4.73 4.38 3.89
C ALA A 50 -3.80 3.27 4.42
N VAL A 51 -4.26 2.44 5.35
CA VAL A 51 -3.45 1.43 6.07
C VAL A 51 -3.83 0.02 5.64
N TRP A 52 -4.10 -0.16 4.34
CA TRP A 52 -4.45 -1.47 3.76
C TRP A 52 -3.26 -2.45 3.75
N GLY A 53 -2.04 -1.92 3.69
CA GLY A 53 -0.81 -2.60 4.07
C GLY A 53 -0.12 -3.41 2.98
N GLU A 54 1.15 -3.74 3.24
CA GLU A 54 2.06 -4.36 2.26
C GLU A 54 1.59 -5.72 1.76
N GLU A 55 1.05 -6.58 2.62
CA GLU A 55 0.64 -7.94 2.24
C GLU A 55 -0.51 -7.91 1.24
N ASN A 56 -1.53 -7.10 1.54
CA ASN A 56 -2.67 -6.87 0.64
C ASN A 56 -2.22 -6.22 -0.67
N THR A 57 -1.26 -5.28 -0.58
CA THR A 57 -0.68 -4.63 -1.75
C THR A 57 -0.03 -5.65 -2.69
N ARG A 58 0.82 -6.54 -2.16
CA ARG A 58 1.47 -7.59 -2.96
C ARG A 58 0.48 -8.58 -3.53
N GLN A 59 -0.56 -8.93 -2.77
CA GLN A 59 -1.63 -9.80 -3.24
C GLN A 59 -2.36 -9.17 -4.43
N MET A 60 -2.85 -7.93 -4.31
CA MET A 60 -3.59 -7.26 -5.38
C MET A 60 -2.74 -7.02 -6.63
N LEU A 61 -1.45 -6.69 -6.48
CA LEU A 61 -0.53 -6.61 -7.62
C LEU A 61 -0.37 -7.97 -8.32
N THR A 62 -0.31 -9.07 -7.56
CA THR A 62 -0.23 -10.42 -8.13
C THR A 62 -1.51 -10.79 -8.86
N GLU A 63 -2.67 -10.47 -8.27
CA GLU A 63 -3.99 -10.71 -8.88
C GLU A 63 -4.20 -9.88 -10.16
N ALA A 64 -3.61 -8.69 -10.24
CA ALA A 64 -3.56 -7.87 -11.45
C ALA A 64 -2.64 -8.43 -12.55
N GLY A 65 -1.88 -9.50 -12.26
CA GLY A 65 -1.05 -10.22 -13.22
C GLY A 65 0.43 -9.81 -13.23
N PHE A 66 0.86 -8.92 -12.33
CA PHE A 66 2.29 -8.63 -12.20
C PHE A 66 3.05 -9.86 -11.67
N THR A 67 4.13 -10.22 -12.36
CA THR A 67 4.91 -11.44 -12.05
C THR A 67 6.23 -11.12 -11.35
N HIS A 68 6.69 -9.87 -11.46
CA HIS A 68 7.83 -9.36 -10.72
C HIS A 68 7.39 -8.13 -9.92
N ILE A 69 7.58 -8.16 -8.61
CA ILE A 69 7.23 -7.07 -7.69
C ILE A 69 8.39 -6.89 -6.72
N GLU A 70 9.08 -5.76 -6.84
CA GLU A 70 10.14 -5.36 -5.94
C GLU A 70 9.65 -4.23 -5.01
N LEU A 71 9.91 -4.36 -3.71
CA LEU A 71 9.67 -3.30 -2.74
C LEU A 71 10.97 -2.57 -2.43
N LYS A 72 10.95 -1.24 -2.58
CA LYS A 72 12.00 -0.33 -2.12
C LYS A 72 11.49 0.57 -1.01
N ARG A 73 12.40 0.93 -0.11
CA ARG A 73 12.19 1.93 0.95
C ARG A 73 13.31 2.94 0.88
N ILE A 74 12.98 4.20 1.13
CA ILE A 74 13.94 5.30 1.16
C ILE A 74 14.12 5.70 2.62
N ALA A 75 15.35 5.72 3.13
CA ALA A 75 15.61 5.95 4.55
C ALA A 75 15.06 7.28 5.08
N SER A 76 14.96 8.30 4.24
CA SER A 76 14.38 9.61 4.58
C SER A 76 12.85 9.66 4.48
N ASP A 77 12.20 8.63 3.94
CA ASP A 77 10.76 8.53 3.78
C ASP A 77 10.25 7.31 4.54
N ILE A 78 9.87 7.55 5.79
CA ILE A 78 9.28 6.53 6.66
C ILE A 78 7.79 6.30 6.39
N PHE A 79 7.20 7.10 5.49
CA PHE A 79 5.75 7.10 5.24
C PHE A 79 5.36 6.17 4.11
N HIS A 80 6.24 5.93 3.14
CA HIS A 80 5.88 5.22 1.91
C HIS A 80 6.77 4.03 1.58
N ASN A 81 6.11 3.03 1.03
CA ASN A 81 6.69 1.92 0.31
C ASN A 81 6.65 2.23 -1.21
N TYR A 82 7.70 1.83 -1.93
CA TYR A 82 7.83 2.02 -3.37
C TYR A 82 7.85 0.66 -4.06
N TYR A 83 6.74 0.29 -4.69
CA TYR A 83 6.57 -0.97 -5.40
C TYR A 83 6.90 -0.78 -6.88
N ILE A 84 7.87 -1.55 -7.37
CA ILE A 84 8.27 -1.60 -8.78
C ILE A 84 7.77 -2.93 -9.33
N ALA A 85 6.77 -2.89 -10.20
CA ALA A 85 6.10 -4.09 -10.72
C ALA A 85 6.17 -4.21 -12.25
N SER A 86 6.35 -5.42 -12.77
CA SER A 86 6.36 -5.71 -14.21
C SER A 86 5.77 -7.10 -14.53
N PHE A 87 5.40 -7.31 -15.79
CA PHE A 87 4.79 -8.57 -16.30
C PHE A 87 5.85 -9.62 -16.75
N GLY A 88 7.16 -9.34 -16.64
CA GLY A 88 8.27 -10.19 -17.11
C GLY A 88 9.56 -10.02 -16.29
N GLN A 89 10.67 -10.68 -16.70
CA GLN A 89 11.97 -10.54 -16.01
C GLN A 89 12.49 -9.09 -16.07
N PRO A 90 13.20 -8.62 -15.01
CA PRO A 90 13.69 -7.23 -14.91
C PRO A 90 14.70 -6.85 -15.99
#